data_AF-A0A7C2ZJE3-F1
#
_entry.id   AF-A0A7C2ZJE3-F1
#
_cell.length_a   1.000
_cell.length_b   1.000
_cell.length_c   1.000
_cell.angle_alpha   90.00
_cell.angle_beta   90.00
_cell.angle_gamma   90.00
#
_symmetry.space_group_name_H-M   'P 1'
#
loop_
_entity.id
_entity.type
_entity.pdbx_description
1 polymer ?
#
loop_
_entity_poly.entity_id
_entity_poly.type
_entity_poly.pdbx_seq_one_letter_code
_entity_poly.pdbx_strand_id
1 'polypeptide(L)' 'MTWFSFLCLAYAAQPVSTPKLVLAFYYPWYGNPQVSGRWVHWSGMDQEKKEIASSTHYPTLGPYDSHDPKLCDQHAK' A
#
# COMPACT_ATOMS: atom_id res chain seq x y z
N MET A 1 55.54 -44.26 -9.63
CA MET A 1 55.25 -42.97 -8.99
C MET A 1 54.02 -42.37 -9.65
N THR A 2 52.83 -42.69 -9.17
CA THR A 2 51.57 -42.12 -9.66
C THR A 2 51.11 -41.05 -8.67
N TRP A 3 51.13 -39.80 -9.10
CA TRP A 3 50.63 -38.67 -8.33
C TRP A 3 49.10 -38.65 -8.43
N PHE A 4 48.41 -38.77 -7.31
CA PHE A 4 46.97 -38.51 -7.23
C PHE A 4 46.75 -37.02 -6.95
N SER A 5 46.26 -36.28 -7.94
CA SER A 5 45.78 -34.91 -7.73
C SER A 5 44.40 -34.96 -7.08
N PHE A 6 44.30 -34.47 -5.85
CA PHE A 6 43.01 -34.16 -5.21
C PHE A 6 42.46 -32.86 -5.81
N LEU A 7 41.42 -32.96 -6.63
CA LEU A 7 40.62 -31.80 -7.02
C LEU A 7 39.68 -31.47 -5.86
N CYS A 8 39.99 -30.42 -5.11
CA CYS A 8 39.07 -29.88 -4.12
C CYS A 8 37.99 -29.07 -4.87
N LEU A 9 36.83 -29.70 -5.10
CA LEU A 9 35.66 -29.00 -5.65
C LEU A 9 35.10 -28.07 -4.57
N ALA A 10 35.47 -26.80 -4.62
CA ALA A 10 34.80 -25.76 -3.85
C ALA A 10 33.35 -25.63 -4.34
N TYR A 11 32.39 -26.00 -3.50
CA TYR A 11 30.96 -25.78 -3.77
C TYR A 11 30.66 -24.29 -3.58
N ALA A 12 30.66 -23.53 -4.67
CA ALA A 12 30.23 -22.13 -4.65
C ALA A 12 28.71 -22.07 -4.44
N ALA A 13 28.28 -21.61 -3.26
CA ALA A 13 26.87 -21.32 -2.99
C ALA A 13 26.36 -20.30 -4.03
N GLN A 14 25.32 -20.67 -4.76
CA GLN A 14 24.69 -19.77 -5.73
C GLN A 14 23.98 -18.65 -4.97
N PRO A 15 24.16 -17.37 -5.32
CA PRO A 15 23.44 -16.29 -4.68
C PRO A 15 21.94 -16.46 -4.92
N VAL A 16 21.18 -16.66 -3.84
CA VAL A 16 19.72 -16.66 -3.92
C VAL A 16 19.28 -15.23 -4.22
N SER A 17 18.75 -15.02 -5.42
CA SER A 17 18.13 -13.75 -5.79
C SER A 17 16.91 -13.54 -4.91
N THR A 18 16.97 -12.56 -4.01
CA THR A 18 15.81 -12.16 -3.20
C THR A 18 15.03 -11.10 -3.98
N PRO A 19 13.71 -11.27 -4.18
CA PRO A 19 12.92 -10.26 -4.89
C PRO A 19 12.93 -8.94 -4.11
N LYS A 20 13.08 -7.83 -4.84
CA LYS A 20 12.92 -6.49 -4.27
C LYS A 20 11.43 -6.23 -4.11
N LEU A 21 11.00 -5.99 -2.87
CA LEU A 21 9.62 -5.69 -2.53
C LEU A 21 9.46 -4.21 -2.21
N VAL A 22 8.26 -3.68 -2.46
CA VAL A 22 7.86 -2.32 -2.07
C VAL A 22 6.76 -2.43 -1.02
N LEU A 23 6.87 -1.63 0.03
CA LEU A 23 5.86 -1.50 1.08
C LEU A 23 5.26 -0.09 1.03
N ALA A 24 3.94 0.01 1.17
CA ALA A 24 3.22 1.28 1.28
C ALA A 24 2.42 1.32 2.59
N PHE A 25 2.37 2.50 3.23
CA PHE A 25 1.50 2.75 4.38
C PHE A 25 0.08 3.06 3.90
N TYR A 26 -0.91 2.38 4.45
CA TYR A 26 -2.32 2.53 4.10
C TYR A 26 -3.18 2.68 5.35
N TYR A 27 -4.14 3.61 5.34
CA TYR A 27 -4.96 3.96 6.49
C TYR A 27 -6.46 3.75 6.19
N PRO A 28 -7.11 2.70 6.75
CA PRO A 28 -8.51 2.36 6.47
C PRO A 28 -9.50 3.01 7.45
N TRP A 29 -9.27 4.26 7.86
CA TRP A 29 -10.00 4.91 8.96
C TRP A 29 -10.96 6.03 8.54
N TYR A 30 -11.19 6.21 7.24
CA TYR A 30 -12.07 7.27 6.73
C TYR A 30 -13.50 6.77 6.58
N GLY A 31 -14.48 7.62 6.87
CA GLY A 31 -15.90 7.26 6.79
C GLY A 31 -16.80 8.39 6.34
N ASN A 32 -17.86 8.07 5.61
CA ASN A 32 -18.88 9.01 5.16
C ASN A 32 -20.32 8.53 5.49
N PRO A 33 -21.33 9.42 5.43
CA PRO A 33 -22.71 9.08 5.76
C PRO A 33 -23.37 8.05 4.84
N GLN A 34 -22.87 7.89 3.61
CA GLN A 34 -23.45 6.99 2.62
C GLN A 34 -23.12 5.52 2.91
N VAL A 35 -21.91 5.25 3.43
CA VAL A 35 -21.42 3.88 3.65
C VAL A 35 -21.36 3.57 5.16
N SER A 36 -20.65 4.37 5.95
CA SER A 36 -20.51 4.17 7.40
C SER A 36 -21.60 4.84 8.25
N GLY A 37 -22.56 5.55 7.63
CA GLY A 37 -23.67 6.22 8.34
C GLY A 37 -23.26 7.47 9.14
N ARG A 38 -21.97 7.83 9.14
CA ARG A 38 -21.44 9.03 9.79
C ARG A 38 -20.10 9.44 9.16
N TRP A 39 -19.74 10.70 9.34
CA TRP A 39 -18.38 11.17 9.07
C TRP A 39 -17.41 10.58 10.09
N VAL A 40 -16.32 10.00 9.60
CA VAL A 40 -15.19 9.55 10.42
C VAL A 40 -13.91 10.09 9.81
N HIS A 41 -13.11 10.75 10.64
CA HIS A 41 -11.80 11.35 10.33
C HIS A 41 -11.78 12.50 9.30
N TRP A 42 -12.79 12.59 8.44
CA TRP A 42 -13.09 13.82 7.72
C TRP A 42 -13.73 14.85 8.66
N SER A 43 -13.32 16.12 8.59
CA SER A 43 -14.05 17.25 9.20
C SER A 43 -14.04 18.51 8.32
N GLY A 44 -15.15 19.26 8.34
CA GLY A 44 -15.29 20.53 7.60
C GLY A 44 -15.21 20.39 6.08
N MET A 45 -15.98 19.48 5.47
CA MET A 45 -16.03 19.34 4.01
C MET A 45 -16.92 20.41 3.37
N ASP A 46 -16.42 21.04 2.31
CA ASP A 46 -17.17 21.79 1.32
C ASP A 46 -16.95 21.11 -0.05
N GLN A 47 -17.92 20.30 -0.47
CA GLN A 47 -17.80 19.51 -1.70
C GLN A 47 -17.91 20.38 -2.97
N GLU A 48 -18.56 21.55 -2.90
CA GLU A 48 -18.68 22.46 -4.04
C GLU A 48 -17.35 23.15 -4.32
N LYS A 49 -16.70 23.65 -3.26
CA LYS A 49 -15.35 24.26 -3.37
C LYS A 49 -14.22 23.23 -3.44
N LYS A 50 -14.51 21.96 -3.17
CA LYS A 50 -13.53 20.88 -3.02
C LYS A 50 -12.50 21.20 -1.95
N GLU A 51 -12.99 21.56 -0.77
CA GLU A 51 -12.17 21.86 0.41
C GLU A 51 -12.55 20.93 1.57
N ILE A 52 -11.58 20.56 2.40
CA ILE A 52 -11.79 19.77 3.62
C ILE A 52 -10.92 20.37 4.71
N ALA A 53 -11.51 20.92 5.77
CA ALA A 53 -10.73 21.60 6.82
C ALA A 53 -9.66 20.70 7.49
N SER A 54 -9.91 19.39 7.60
CA SER A 54 -8.93 18.42 8.14
C SER A 54 -7.87 17.94 7.12
N SER A 55 -7.88 18.42 5.88
CA SER A 55 -6.92 18.01 4.85
C SER A 55 -6.49 19.18 3.98
N THR A 56 -5.19 19.36 3.82
CA THR A 56 -4.65 20.38 2.90
C THR A 56 -4.90 20.05 1.43
N HIS A 57 -5.22 18.79 1.12
CA HIS A 57 -5.46 18.31 -0.24
C HIS A 57 -6.84 17.66 -0.36
N TYR A 58 -7.46 17.80 -1.53
CA TYR A 58 -8.73 17.16 -1.82
C TYR A 58 -8.52 15.84 -2.57
N PRO A 59 -8.98 14.69 -2.05
CA PRO A 59 -8.85 13.43 -2.76
C PRO A 59 -9.62 13.46 -4.08
N THR A 60 -9.07 12.87 -5.15
CA THR A 60 -9.76 12.75 -6.45
C THR A 60 -11.12 12.08 -6.35
N LEU A 61 -11.28 11.17 -5.38
CA LEU A 61 -12.52 10.41 -5.11
C LEU A 61 -13.45 11.12 -4.13
N GLY A 62 -13.12 12.36 -3.73
CA GLY A 62 -13.81 13.08 -2.66
C GLY A 62 -13.58 12.47 -1.27
N PRO A 63 -14.34 12.92 -0.26
CA PRO A 63 -14.29 12.36 1.09
C PRO A 63 -14.90 10.96 1.12
N TYR A 64 -14.10 9.98 0.70
CA TYR A 64 -14.48 8.59 0.54
C TYR A 64 -14.66 7.87 1.88
N ASP A 65 -15.22 6.66 1.82
CA ASP A 65 -15.33 5.74 2.94
C ASP A 65 -14.42 4.54 2.73
N SER A 66 -13.54 4.27 3.70
CA SER A 66 -12.60 3.14 3.65
C SER A 66 -13.30 1.78 3.72
N HIS A 67 -14.58 1.70 4.07
CA HIS A 67 -15.36 0.47 4.11
C HIS A 67 -16.17 0.20 2.83
N ASP A 68 -16.04 1.03 1.79
CA ASP A 68 -16.59 0.72 0.47
C ASP A 68 -15.71 -0.33 -0.24
N PRO A 69 -16.21 -1.55 -0.54
CA PRO A 69 -15.43 -2.58 -1.21
C PRO A 69 -14.95 -2.14 -2.60
N LYS A 70 -15.74 -1.36 -3.34
CA LYS A 70 -15.36 -0.91 -4.70
C LYS A 70 -14.20 0.08 -4.65
N LEU A 71 -14.14 0.91 -3.61
CA LEU A 71 -13.03 1.82 -3.37
C LEU A 71 -11.76 1.04 -3.01
N CYS A 72 -11.87 0.02 -2.15
CA CYS A 72 -10.75 -0.84 -1.78
C CYS A 72 -10.16 -1.53 -3.01
N ASP A 73 -11.01 -2.08 -3.88
CA ASP A 73 -10.59 -2.68 -5.15
C ASP A 73 -9.90 -1.66 -6.06
N GLN A 74 -10.28 -0.38 -6.00
CA GLN A 74 -9.64 0.67 -6.79
C GLN A 74 -8.25 1.05 -6.26
N HIS A 75 -8.07 1.13 -4.94
CA HIS A 75 -6.77 1.45 -4.33
C HIS A 75 -5.73 0.33 -4.47
N ALA A 76 -6.19 -0.92 -4.64
CA ALA A 76 -5.32 -2.09 -4.79
C ALA A 76 -4.91 -2.38 -6.24
N LYS A 77 -5.40 -1.61 -7.22
CA LYS A 77 -5.03 -1.73 -8.65
C LYS A 77 -3.76 -0.97 -8.97
#